data_AF-A0A9E4N140-F1
#
_entry.id   AF-A0A9E4N140-F1
#
_cell.length_a   1.000
_cell.length_b   1.000
_cell.length_c   1.000
_cell.angle_alpha   90.00
_cell.angle_beta   90.00
_cell.angle_gamma   90.00
#
_symmetry.space_group_name_H-M   'P 1'
#
loop_
_entity.id
_entity.type
_entity.pdbx_description
1 polymer ?
#
loop_
_entity_poly.entity_id
_entity_poly.type
_entity_poly.pdbx_seq_one_letter_code
_entity_poly.pdbx_strand_id
1 'polypeptide(L)'
;MLLLTALSSTSLVAEAKSAAGALKKMDRDGDNRLSYDEWRKKRLFKRIDFDGDNYLDITELKRFFGEAVEGVNPGSLPDNKTISAIRRSKFDDPQDLKEKGLIPTGLYPVWPKGIACRGIDETYAMDYSHKRPKEAYHGGIDLPAPFGTPILAVMAGEVVAIYDAARTNPRGIEVVLRHTPEQSGLPLYLYSRYTHFDSLPGLTIGETVAMGDVLGETGNTGLLGCELKNRPCRGRSRRPALHFDILYSGRPEYYDTGSVLIPVDGYWMDPNALFRGSMPVDSESLKALAENRKGVSIAYRLEEGGVWPVDTKMIWPYACWQE
;
A
#
# COMPACT_ATOMS: atom_id res chain seq x y z
N MET A 1 -12.59 50.98 36.42
CA MET A 1 -12.43 49.53 36.25
C MET A 1 -13.41 49.09 35.19
N LEU A 2 -12.95 48.92 33.94
CA LEU A 2 -13.55 48.07 32.91
C LEU A 2 -12.55 48.06 31.73
N LEU A 3 -11.64 47.09 31.74
CA LEU A 3 -10.81 46.79 30.56
C LEU A 3 -11.70 45.96 29.64
N LEU A 4 -12.27 46.57 28.60
CA LEU A 4 -12.87 45.80 27.49
C LEU A 4 -11.71 45.24 26.66
N THR A 5 -11.45 43.95 26.81
CA THR A 5 -10.59 43.19 25.89
C THR A 5 -11.28 43.11 24.54
N ALA A 6 -10.80 43.90 23.58
CA ALA A 6 -11.18 43.76 22.18
C ALA A 6 -10.58 42.44 21.65
N LEU A 7 -11.37 41.37 21.67
CA LEU A 7 -11.09 40.16 20.91
C LEU A 7 -11.12 40.53 19.42
N SER A 8 -9.94 40.51 18.79
CA SER A 8 -9.76 40.85 17.39
C SER A 8 -10.62 39.95 16.50
N SER A 9 -11.42 40.52 15.60
CA SER A 9 -12.27 39.80 14.64
C SER A 9 -11.49 38.82 13.74
N THR A 10 -10.18 38.98 13.61
CA THR A 10 -9.29 38.05 12.92
C THR A 10 -9.13 36.69 13.63
N SER A 11 -9.20 36.63 14.97
CA SER A 11 -9.04 35.37 15.72
C SER A 11 -10.28 34.48 15.61
N LEU A 12 -11.47 35.06 15.57
CA LEU A 12 -12.74 34.33 15.40
C LEU A 12 -12.88 33.69 14.01
N VAL A 13 -12.32 34.33 12.97
CA VAL A 13 -12.32 33.78 11.60
C VAL A 13 -11.29 32.66 11.43
N ALA A 14 -10.16 32.74 12.14
CA ALA A 14 -9.16 31.68 12.19
C ALA A 14 -9.68 30.45 12.95
N GLU A 15 -10.35 30.64 14.09
CA GLU A 15 -11.03 29.55 14.82
C GLU A 15 -12.11 28.88 13.95
N ALA A 16 -12.90 29.64 13.17
CA ALA A 16 -13.95 29.06 12.33
C ALA A 16 -13.43 28.17 11.17
N LYS A 17 -12.13 28.18 10.91
CA LYS A 17 -11.43 27.33 9.92
C LYS A 17 -10.43 26.38 10.59
N SER A 18 -10.64 26.04 11.86
CA SER A 18 -9.82 25.04 12.55
C SER A 18 -10.60 23.77 12.88
N ALA A 19 -9.87 22.70 13.20
CA ALA A 19 -10.41 21.43 13.66
C ALA A 19 -11.23 21.61 14.94
N ALA A 20 -10.68 22.34 15.91
CA ALA A 20 -11.38 22.69 17.15
C ALA A 20 -12.66 23.51 16.88
N GLY A 21 -12.61 24.46 15.93
CA GLY A 21 -13.79 25.22 15.55
C GLY A 21 -14.82 24.42 14.78
N ALA A 22 -14.40 23.42 13.99
CA ALA A 22 -15.30 22.48 13.33
C ALA A 22 -16.03 21.61 14.35
N LEU A 23 -15.31 21.01 15.31
CA LEU A 23 -15.89 20.23 16.41
C LEU A 23 -16.88 21.08 17.21
N LYS A 24 -16.43 22.21 17.77
CA LYS A 24 -17.26 23.13 18.55
C LYS A 24 -18.57 23.54 17.86
N LYS A 25 -18.59 23.57 16.53
CA LYS A 25 -19.73 24.02 15.73
C LYS A 25 -20.64 22.90 15.24
N MET A 26 -20.09 21.70 15.07
CA MET A 26 -20.76 20.62 14.33
C MET A 26 -20.98 19.37 15.18
N ASP A 27 -20.19 19.16 16.24
CA ASP A 27 -20.37 18.09 17.22
C ASP A 27 -21.62 18.41 18.06
N ARG A 28 -22.72 17.72 17.77
CA ARG A 28 -24.04 17.93 18.38
C ARG A 28 -24.28 16.98 19.53
N ASP A 29 -23.73 15.77 19.46
CA ASP A 29 -23.88 14.76 20.50
C ASP A 29 -22.76 14.81 21.56
N GLY A 30 -21.71 15.59 21.32
CA GLY A 30 -20.64 15.90 22.27
C GLY A 30 -19.61 14.79 22.39
N ASP A 31 -19.47 13.93 21.38
CA ASP A 31 -18.58 12.78 21.41
C ASP A 31 -17.13 13.10 20.98
N ASN A 32 -16.82 14.38 20.73
CA ASN A 32 -15.53 14.92 20.29
C ASN A 32 -15.05 14.43 18.92
N ARG A 33 -15.97 13.98 18.08
CA ARG A 33 -15.74 13.67 16.66
C ARG A 33 -16.95 14.15 15.88
N LEU A 34 -16.88 14.11 14.54
CA LEU A 34 -18.00 14.51 13.69
C LEU A 34 -18.52 13.32 12.91
N SER A 35 -19.74 12.89 13.21
CA SER A 35 -20.45 11.91 12.38
C SER A 35 -20.70 12.43 10.96
N TYR A 36 -21.05 11.50 10.06
CA TYR A 36 -21.45 11.85 8.70
C TYR A 36 -22.55 12.90 8.68
N ASP A 37 -23.50 12.86 9.62
CA ASP A 37 -24.67 13.75 9.69
C ASP A 37 -24.34 15.14 10.23
N GLU A 38 -23.35 15.25 11.10
CA GLU A 38 -22.87 16.51 11.67
C GLU A 38 -22.05 17.33 10.70
N TRP A 39 -21.22 16.66 9.89
CA TRP A 39 -20.37 17.33 8.93
C TRP A 39 -21.15 17.97 7.78
N ARG A 40 -20.91 19.26 7.52
CA ARG A 40 -21.68 19.99 6.49
C ARG A 40 -21.29 19.65 5.06
N LYS A 41 -20.01 19.44 4.78
CA LYS A 41 -19.50 19.21 3.41
C LYS A 41 -19.49 17.72 3.09
N LYS A 42 -20.66 17.09 3.00
CA LYS A 42 -20.81 15.62 2.83
C LYS A 42 -19.89 14.98 1.79
N ARG A 43 -19.64 15.68 0.67
CA ARG A 43 -18.72 15.24 -0.41
C ARG A 43 -17.26 15.05 0.06
N LEU A 44 -16.85 15.79 1.08
CA LEU A 44 -15.51 15.71 1.67
C LEU A 44 -15.44 14.76 2.85
N PHE A 45 -16.57 14.35 3.45
CA PHE A 45 -16.57 13.54 4.66
C PHE A 45 -15.66 12.33 4.53
N LYS A 46 -15.92 11.51 3.52
CA LYS A 46 -15.15 10.29 3.27
C LYS A 46 -13.69 10.56 2.92
N ARG A 47 -13.39 11.73 2.36
CA ARG A 47 -12.00 12.12 2.06
C ARG A 47 -11.22 12.47 3.33
N ILE A 48 -11.92 12.81 4.42
CA ILE A 48 -11.36 13.24 5.70
C ILE A 48 -11.41 12.09 6.72
N ASP A 49 -12.46 11.26 6.67
CA ASP A 49 -12.63 9.98 7.38
C ASP A 49 -11.62 8.98 6.80
N PHE A 50 -10.41 9.02 7.36
CA PHE A 50 -9.23 8.34 6.90
C PHE A 50 -9.17 6.90 7.40
N ASP A 51 -9.57 6.65 8.65
CA ASP A 51 -9.64 5.30 9.22
C ASP A 51 -10.93 4.55 8.82
N GLY A 52 -11.92 5.26 8.27
CA GLY A 52 -13.15 4.68 7.74
C GLY A 52 -14.15 4.29 8.83
N ASP A 53 -13.99 4.79 10.04
CA ASP A 53 -14.87 4.52 11.18
C ASP A 53 -16.24 5.25 11.06
N ASN A 54 -16.39 6.12 10.04
CA ASN A 54 -17.54 6.98 9.76
C ASN A 54 -17.71 8.18 10.72
N TYR A 55 -16.63 8.58 11.38
CA TYR A 55 -16.50 9.80 12.15
C TYR A 55 -15.30 10.62 11.63
N LEU A 56 -15.27 11.91 11.93
CA LEU A 56 -14.10 12.76 11.74
C LEU A 56 -13.54 13.14 13.10
N ASP A 57 -12.45 12.50 13.50
CA ASP A 57 -11.80 12.82 14.77
C ASP A 57 -10.97 14.13 14.68
N ILE A 58 -10.43 14.56 15.82
CA ILE A 58 -9.60 15.78 15.87
C ILE A 58 -8.35 15.67 14.98
N THR A 59 -7.78 14.49 14.82
CA THR A 59 -6.57 14.24 14.01
C THR A 59 -6.89 14.40 12.52
N GLU A 60 -7.97 13.80 12.06
CA GLU A 60 -8.48 13.86 10.70
C GLU A 60 -8.92 15.28 10.33
N LEU A 61 -9.59 15.97 11.25
CA LEU A 61 -9.96 17.37 11.08
C LEU A 61 -8.74 18.28 11.04
N LYS A 62 -7.77 18.10 11.94
CA LYS A 62 -6.51 18.87 11.92
C LYS A 62 -5.78 18.70 10.60
N ARG A 63 -5.70 17.48 10.07
CA ARG A 63 -5.16 17.21 8.72
C ARG A 63 -5.92 17.96 7.64
N PHE A 64 -7.25 17.92 7.67
CA PHE A 64 -8.08 18.60 6.68
C PHE A 64 -7.89 20.12 6.69
N PHE A 65 -7.69 20.71 7.86
CA PHE A 65 -7.46 22.15 8.03
C PHE A 65 -5.98 22.57 7.95
N GLY A 66 -5.04 21.61 7.80
CA GLY A 66 -3.61 21.88 7.71
C GLY A 66 -2.98 22.29 9.05
N GLU A 67 -3.55 21.84 10.16
CA GLU A 67 -3.07 22.09 11.52
C GLU A 67 -2.08 21.04 11.99
N ALA A 68 -1.20 21.43 12.91
CA ALA A 68 -0.32 20.50 13.61
C ALA A 68 -1.12 19.56 14.52
N VAL A 69 -0.89 18.25 14.36
CA VAL A 69 -1.42 17.22 15.24
C VAL A 69 -0.41 17.02 16.37
N GLU A 70 -0.82 17.16 17.62
CA GLU A 70 0.09 16.99 18.77
C GLU A 70 0.63 15.55 18.79
N GLY A 71 1.94 15.41 19.04
CA GLY A 71 2.62 14.11 18.98
C GLY A 71 2.92 13.59 17.58
N VAL A 72 2.52 14.31 16.52
CA VAL A 72 2.75 13.93 15.13
C VAL A 72 3.42 15.11 14.41
N ASN A 73 4.69 14.95 14.03
CA ASN A 73 5.36 15.96 13.22
C ASN A 73 4.56 16.14 11.90
N PRO A 74 4.28 17.36 11.40
CA PRO A 74 3.54 17.55 10.14
C PRO A 74 4.17 16.84 8.94
N GLY A 75 5.48 16.56 9.00
CA GLY A 75 6.17 15.73 8.03
C GLY A 75 5.97 14.22 8.19
N SER A 76 5.43 13.69 9.30
CA SER A 76 5.30 12.25 9.53
C SER A 76 3.98 11.66 9.04
N LEU A 77 3.17 12.43 8.29
CA LEU A 77 1.91 11.97 7.70
C LEU A 77 1.93 12.14 6.17
N PRO A 78 1.33 11.21 5.41
CA PRO A 78 1.22 11.34 3.97
C PRO A 78 0.27 12.47 3.57
N ASP A 79 0.57 13.16 2.47
CA ASP A 79 -0.32 14.16 1.88
C ASP A 79 -1.59 13.51 1.28
N ASN A 80 -2.62 14.32 1.01
CA ASN A 80 -3.91 13.86 0.47
C ASN A 80 -3.80 13.07 -0.85
N LYS A 81 -2.87 13.44 -1.73
CA LYS A 81 -2.63 12.75 -3.01
C LYS A 81 -1.96 11.40 -2.75
N THR A 82 -0.96 11.34 -1.88
CA THR A 82 -0.33 10.07 -1.46
C THR A 82 -1.35 9.12 -0.83
N ILE A 83 -2.23 9.62 0.03
CA ILE A 83 -3.31 8.81 0.62
C ILE A 83 -4.26 8.30 -0.48
N SER A 84 -4.73 9.19 -1.34
CA SER A 84 -5.63 8.86 -2.46
C SER A 84 -5.03 7.78 -3.36
N ALA A 85 -3.76 7.93 -3.72
CA ALA A 85 -3.02 7.01 -4.58
C ALA A 85 -2.87 5.59 -4.01
N ILE A 86 -2.67 5.44 -2.69
CA ILE A 86 -2.32 4.14 -2.07
C ILE A 86 -3.55 3.46 -1.46
N ARG A 87 -4.46 4.21 -0.82
CA ARG A 87 -5.68 3.65 -0.22
C ARG A 87 -6.62 3.09 -1.28
N ARG A 88 -6.81 3.80 -2.39
CA ARG A 88 -7.64 3.39 -3.55
C ARG A 88 -9.09 3.03 -3.18
N SER A 89 -9.65 3.72 -2.18
CA SER A 89 -11.06 3.63 -1.81
C SER A 89 -11.97 4.12 -2.94
N LYS A 90 -13.29 3.94 -2.81
CA LYS A 90 -14.28 4.35 -3.82
C LYS A 90 -14.24 5.84 -4.20
N PHE A 91 -13.76 6.73 -3.33
CA PHE A 91 -13.76 8.18 -3.51
C PHE A 91 -12.38 8.77 -3.84
N ASP A 92 -11.33 7.93 -3.86
CA ASP A 92 -9.99 8.34 -4.28
C ASP A 92 -9.89 8.51 -5.81
N ASP A 93 -9.02 9.38 -6.28
CA ASP A 93 -8.90 9.75 -7.70
C ASP A 93 -7.94 8.81 -8.44
N PRO A 94 -8.40 8.06 -9.47
CA PRO A 94 -7.53 7.25 -10.35
C PRO A 94 -6.30 7.99 -10.89
N GLN A 95 -6.39 9.31 -11.07
CA GLN A 95 -5.28 10.14 -11.54
C GLN A 95 -4.13 10.21 -10.51
N ASP A 96 -4.44 10.28 -9.20
CA ASP A 96 -3.43 10.31 -8.15
C ASP A 96 -2.58 9.03 -8.16
N LEU A 97 -3.17 7.87 -8.51
CA LEU A 97 -2.46 6.60 -8.65
C LEU A 97 -1.38 6.70 -9.74
N LYS A 98 -1.75 7.25 -10.90
CA LYS A 98 -0.84 7.42 -12.05
C LYS A 98 0.28 8.40 -11.71
N GLU A 99 -0.06 9.53 -11.08
CA GLU A 99 0.92 10.55 -10.66
C GLU A 99 1.88 10.04 -9.59
N LYS A 100 1.47 9.04 -8.80
CA LYS A 100 2.33 8.33 -7.84
C LYS A 100 2.97 7.06 -8.41
N GLY A 101 3.02 6.92 -9.73
CA GLY A 101 3.82 5.90 -10.42
C GLY A 101 3.07 4.64 -10.83
N LEU A 102 1.75 4.53 -10.60
CA LEU A 102 1.00 3.34 -11.03
C LEU A 102 0.65 3.39 -12.52
N ILE A 103 1.70 3.30 -13.36
CA ILE A 103 1.63 3.28 -14.82
C ILE A 103 2.42 2.08 -15.37
N PRO A 104 2.05 1.53 -16.54
CA PRO A 104 2.77 0.41 -17.14
C PRO A 104 4.23 0.78 -17.47
N THR A 105 5.17 -0.01 -16.97
CA THR A 105 6.61 0.15 -17.25
C THR A 105 7.07 -0.71 -18.43
N GLY A 106 6.38 -1.82 -18.70
CA GLY A 106 6.79 -2.85 -19.65
C GLY A 106 7.88 -3.79 -19.15
N LEU A 107 8.32 -3.70 -17.88
CA LEU A 107 9.30 -4.64 -17.32
C LEU A 107 8.72 -6.05 -17.22
N TYR A 108 9.59 -7.05 -17.37
CA TYR A 108 9.24 -8.47 -17.20
C TYR A 108 10.42 -9.26 -16.64
N PRO A 109 10.16 -10.35 -15.88
CA PRO A 109 11.21 -11.15 -15.28
C PRO A 109 11.90 -12.02 -16.33
N VAL A 110 13.22 -12.18 -16.21
CA VAL A 110 14.06 -13.06 -17.01
C VAL A 110 14.85 -13.97 -16.07
N TRP A 111 14.75 -15.26 -16.32
CA TRP A 111 15.45 -16.30 -15.56
C TRP A 111 16.71 -16.76 -16.30
N PRO A 112 17.77 -17.15 -15.60
CA PRO A 112 18.88 -17.85 -16.23
C PRO A 112 18.42 -19.13 -16.93
N LYS A 113 19.18 -19.57 -17.94
CA LYS A 113 18.88 -20.82 -18.67
C LYS A 113 18.88 -22.02 -17.70
N GLY A 114 17.87 -22.87 -17.80
CA GLY A 114 17.72 -24.07 -16.96
C GLY A 114 17.17 -23.78 -15.57
N ILE A 115 16.66 -22.57 -15.34
CA ILE A 115 16.00 -22.17 -14.10
C ILE A 115 14.57 -21.76 -14.44
N ALA A 116 13.63 -22.33 -13.69
CA ALA A 116 12.23 -21.98 -13.77
C ALA A 116 11.73 -21.46 -12.42
N CYS A 117 10.86 -20.47 -12.49
CA CYS A 117 10.24 -19.82 -11.34
C CYS A 117 8.78 -19.55 -11.64
N ARG A 118 8.00 -19.27 -10.59
CA ARG A 118 6.60 -18.82 -10.71
C ARG A 118 6.54 -17.51 -11.50
N GLY A 119 5.88 -17.54 -12.66
CA GLY A 119 5.73 -16.38 -13.54
C GLY A 119 4.60 -15.43 -13.13
N ILE A 120 4.53 -14.28 -13.80
CA ILE A 120 3.49 -13.27 -13.65
C ILE A 120 2.38 -13.55 -14.66
N ASP A 121 1.13 -13.59 -14.23
CA ASP A 121 -0.04 -13.63 -15.13
C ASP A 121 -0.88 -12.34 -15.09
N GLU A 122 -0.80 -11.56 -14.02
CA GLU A 122 -1.40 -10.22 -13.95
C GLU A 122 -0.30 -9.18 -13.63
N THR A 123 0.02 -8.32 -14.59
CA THR A 123 1.19 -7.42 -14.52
C THR A 123 0.92 -6.11 -13.79
N TYR A 124 1.99 -5.41 -13.44
CA TYR A 124 1.94 -4.09 -12.81
C TYR A 124 1.22 -3.06 -13.68
N ALA A 125 0.35 -2.27 -13.04
CA ALA A 125 -0.49 -1.25 -13.65
C ALA A 125 -1.41 -1.75 -14.79
N MET A 126 -1.70 -3.06 -14.85
CA MET A 126 -2.71 -3.61 -15.77
C MET A 126 -4.10 -3.01 -15.50
N ASP A 127 -4.87 -2.71 -16.55
CA ASP A 127 -6.22 -2.13 -16.42
C ASP A 127 -7.22 -3.12 -15.78
N TYR A 128 -7.66 -2.78 -14.57
CA TYR A 128 -8.62 -3.53 -13.76
C TYR A 128 -10.01 -2.92 -13.75
N SER A 129 -10.27 -1.90 -14.57
CA SER A 129 -11.57 -1.22 -14.63
C SER A 129 -12.70 -2.21 -14.92
N HIS A 130 -12.45 -3.22 -15.76
CA HIS A 130 -13.42 -4.29 -16.04
C HIS A 130 -13.73 -5.18 -14.81
N LYS A 131 -12.83 -5.26 -13.81
CA LYS A 131 -12.99 -6.00 -12.55
C LYS A 131 -13.45 -5.14 -11.37
N ARG A 132 -13.52 -3.82 -11.52
CA ARG A 132 -13.81 -2.87 -10.42
C ARG A 132 -15.02 -1.99 -10.74
N PRO A 133 -15.65 -1.36 -9.73
CA PRO A 133 -16.81 -0.48 -9.94
C PRO A 133 -16.44 0.89 -10.55
N LYS A 134 -15.15 1.22 -10.60
CA LYS A 134 -14.59 2.44 -11.19
C LYS A 134 -13.27 2.12 -11.90
N GLU A 135 -12.70 3.12 -12.58
CA GLU A 135 -11.34 3.03 -13.13
C GLU A 135 -10.36 2.58 -12.05
N ALA A 136 -9.58 1.54 -12.37
CA ALA A 136 -8.66 0.93 -11.42
C ALA A 136 -7.52 0.25 -12.17
N TYR A 137 -6.34 0.25 -11.54
CA TYR A 137 -5.13 -0.36 -12.08
C TYR A 137 -4.56 -1.35 -11.07
N HIS A 138 -3.90 -2.38 -11.58
CA HIS A 138 -3.30 -3.42 -10.76
C HIS A 138 -2.09 -2.89 -10.00
N GLY A 139 -2.11 -2.98 -8.67
CA GLY A 139 -1.11 -2.38 -7.77
C GLY A 139 0.26 -3.06 -7.74
N GLY A 140 0.37 -4.26 -8.31
CA GLY A 140 1.51 -5.14 -8.13
C GLY A 140 1.56 -6.17 -9.24
N ILE A 141 2.07 -7.34 -8.92
CA ILE A 141 2.09 -8.51 -9.81
C ILE A 141 1.36 -9.66 -9.13
N ASP A 142 0.61 -10.44 -9.90
CA ASP A 142 0.04 -11.69 -9.39
C ASP A 142 0.89 -12.87 -9.84
N LEU A 143 1.24 -13.73 -8.89
CA LEU A 143 2.09 -14.90 -9.06
C LEU A 143 1.26 -16.15 -8.71
N PRO A 144 0.73 -16.89 -9.71
CA PRO A 144 -0.09 -18.07 -9.48
C PRO A 144 0.70 -19.20 -8.78
N ALA A 145 0.18 -19.70 -7.68
CA ALA A 145 0.71 -20.87 -6.99
C ALA A 145 -0.42 -21.71 -6.38
N PRO A 146 -0.27 -23.04 -6.22
CA PRO A 146 -1.18 -23.85 -5.43
C PRO A 146 -1.39 -23.29 -4.02
N PHE A 147 -2.55 -23.56 -3.43
CA PHE A 147 -2.77 -23.36 -2.01
C PHE A 147 -1.67 -24.03 -1.18
N GLY A 148 -1.27 -23.41 -0.08
CA GLY A 148 -0.22 -23.94 0.79
C GLY A 148 1.21 -23.67 0.29
N THR A 149 1.40 -23.07 -0.90
CA THR A 149 2.76 -22.79 -1.39
C THR A 149 3.43 -21.73 -0.49
N PRO A 150 4.61 -22.00 0.09
CA PRO A 150 5.30 -21.04 0.97
C PRO A 150 5.64 -19.74 0.26
N ILE A 151 5.29 -18.62 0.88
CA ILE A 151 5.63 -17.26 0.42
C ILE A 151 6.88 -16.81 1.18
N LEU A 152 7.90 -16.40 0.44
CA LEU A 152 9.20 -16.01 1.00
C LEU A 152 9.30 -14.49 1.16
N ALA A 153 9.93 -14.05 2.24
CA ALA A 153 10.34 -12.66 2.39
C ALA A 153 11.36 -12.31 1.29
N VAL A 154 11.03 -11.35 0.42
CA VAL A 154 11.91 -11.00 -0.70
C VAL A 154 13.22 -10.40 -0.26
N MET A 155 13.28 -9.78 0.92
CA MET A 155 14.43 -9.08 1.48
C MET A 155 14.36 -9.15 3.01
N ALA A 156 15.49 -8.96 3.68
CA ALA A 156 15.49 -8.71 5.12
C ALA A 156 14.71 -7.44 5.45
N GLY A 157 13.94 -7.43 6.54
CA GLY A 157 13.07 -6.31 6.87
C GLY A 157 12.37 -6.47 8.21
N GLU A 158 11.56 -5.48 8.56
CA GLU A 158 10.74 -5.45 9.76
C GLU A 158 9.26 -5.59 9.38
N VAL A 159 8.51 -6.44 10.09
CA VAL A 159 7.05 -6.55 9.96
C VAL A 159 6.42 -5.27 10.51
N VAL A 160 5.84 -4.44 9.65
CA VAL A 160 5.27 -3.14 10.05
C VAL A 160 3.74 -3.09 10.02
N ALA A 161 3.10 -4.07 9.35
CA ALA A 161 1.65 -4.25 9.42
C ALA A 161 1.25 -5.70 9.13
N ILE A 162 0.18 -6.13 9.79
CA ILE A 162 -0.54 -7.38 9.53
C ILE A 162 -2.03 -7.04 9.51
N TYR A 163 -2.71 -7.37 8.42
CA TYR A 163 -4.15 -7.13 8.28
C TYR A 163 -4.90 -8.45 8.17
N ASP A 164 -5.75 -8.75 9.15
CA ASP A 164 -6.72 -9.84 9.07
C ASP A 164 -8.04 -9.33 8.48
N ALA A 165 -8.06 -9.18 7.16
CA ALA A 165 -9.21 -8.67 6.44
C ALA A 165 -9.76 -9.68 5.41
N ALA A 166 -9.68 -10.97 5.76
CA ALA A 166 -9.93 -12.11 4.87
C ALA A 166 -11.25 -12.04 4.09
N ARG A 167 -12.29 -11.40 4.62
CA ARG A 167 -13.62 -11.24 3.97
C ARG A 167 -14.17 -9.82 3.98
N THR A 168 -13.36 -8.83 4.34
CA THR A 168 -13.81 -7.43 4.50
C THR A 168 -13.03 -6.46 3.61
N ASN A 169 -11.86 -6.87 3.11
CA ASN A 169 -11.02 -6.08 2.22
C ASN A 169 -10.68 -6.88 0.95
N PRO A 170 -10.65 -6.25 -0.24
CA PRO A 170 -10.17 -6.92 -1.45
C PRO A 170 -8.73 -7.46 -1.35
N ARG A 171 -7.89 -6.93 -0.45
CA ARG A 171 -6.53 -7.43 -0.17
C ARG A 171 -6.52 -8.74 0.63
N GLY A 172 -7.60 -9.07 1.34
CA GLY A 172 -7.63 -10.28 2.18
C GLY A 172 -6.67 -10.18 3.36
N ILE A 173 -6.02 -11.29 3.68
CA ILE A 173 -4.96 -11.33 4.69
C ILE A 173 -3.68 -10.78 4.06
N GLU A 174 -3.04 -9.83 4.73
CA GLU A 174 -1.86 -9.11 4.23
C GLU A 174 -0.78 -8.96 5.29
N VAL A 175 0.48 -9.07 4.86
CA VAL A 175 1.68 -8.74 5.64
C VAL A 175 2.46 -7.67 4.88
N VAL A 176 2.91 -6.64 5.60
CA VAL A 176 3.76 -5.58 5.06
C VAL A 176 5.11 -5.61 5.77
N LEU A 177 6.19 -5.72 4.98
CA LEU A 177 7.55 -5.58 5.47
C LEU A 177 8.12 -4.23 5.07
N ARG A 178 8.79 -3.55 6.00
CA ARG A 178 9.61 -2.37 5.72
C ARG A 178 11.08 -2.76 5.59
N HIS A 179 11.74 -2.21 4.59
CA HIS A 179 13.16 -2.41 4.31
C HIS A 179 13.89 -1.07 4.32
N THR A 180 15.03 -1.00 4.99
CA THR A 180 15.87 0.20 5.02
C THR A 180 16.72 0.35 3.75
N PRO A 181 17.29 1.55 3.51
CA PRO A 181 18.27 1.74 2.44
C PRO A 181 19.43 0.75 2.48
N GLU A 182 19.94 0.41 3.65
CA GLU A 182 21.06 -0.52 3.83
C GLU A 182 20.67 -1.95 3.44
N GLN A 183 19.47 -2.38 3.86
CA GLN A 183 18.93 -3.71 3.59
C GLN A 183 18.68 -3.93 2.09
N SER A 184 18.16 -2.93 1.38
CA SER A 184 17.88 -3.02 -0.06
C SER A 184 19.10 -2.68 -0.93
N GLY A 185 20.00 -1.83 -0.44
CA GLY A 185 21.06 -1.20 -1.26
C GLY A 185 20.57 -0.05 -2.13
N LEU A 186 19.31 0.37 -2.01
CA LEU A 186 18.76 1.54 -2.69
C LEU A 186 18.67 2.71 -1.72
N PRO A 187 18.76 3.98 -2.16
CA PRO A 187 18.64 5.14 -1.28
C PRO A 187 17.17 5.44 -0.90
N LEU A 188 16.40 4.40 -0.56
CA LEU A 188 14.95 4.44 -0.36
C LEU A 188 14.54 3.50 0.77
N TYR A 189 13.48 3.86 1.48
CA TYR A 189 12.70 2.93 2.28
C TYR A 189 11.71 2.23 1.37
N LEU A 190 11.68 0.90 1.43
CA LEU A 190 10.80 0.06 0.62
C LEU A 190 9.79 -0.64 1.52
N TYR A 191 8.60 -0.87 0.99
CA TYR A 191 7.52 -1.53 1.69
C TYR A 191 7.00 -2.65 0.78
N SER A 192 7.41 -3.89 1.05
CA SER A 192 6.92 -5.05 0.30
C SER A 192 5.64 -5.56 0.95
N ARG A 193 4.61 -5.78 0.13
CA ARG A 193 3.28 -6.21 0.57
C ARG A 193 2.93 -7.54 -0.05
N TYR A 194 2.53 -8.46 0.81
CA TYR A 194 2.19 -9.84 0.47
C TYR A 194 0.73 -10.03 0.85
N THR A 195 -0.12 -10.34 -0.11
CA THR A 195 -1.57 -10.42 0.14
C THR A 195 -2.16 -11.75 -0.31
N HIS A 196 -3.37 -12.02 0.16
CA HIS A 196 -4.15 -13.23 -0.10
C HIS A 196 -3.58 -14.50 0.54
N PHE A 197 -2.91 -14.37 1.69
CA PHE A 197 -2.49 -15.53 2.48
C PHE A 197 -3.66 -16.48 2.76
N ASP A 198 -3.37 -17.77 2.87
CA ASP A 198 -4.37 -18.80 3.15
C ASP A 198 -4.96 -18.68 4.56
N SER A 199 -4.11 -18.37 5.53
CA SER A 199 -4.45 -18.12 6.92
C SER A 199 -3.59 -16.99 7.49
N LEU A 200 -3.97 -16.48 8.66
CA LEU A 200 -3.22 -15.41 9.33
C LEU A 200 -1.83 -15.94 9.72
N PRO A 201 -0.73 -15.33 9.23
CA PRO A 201 0.60 -15.78 9.61
C PRO A 201 0.90 -15.62 11.09
N GLY A 202 1.75 -16.48 11.64
CA GLY A 202 2.23 -16.42 13.02
C GLY A 202 3.31 -15.35 13.27
N LEU A 203 3.29 -14.25 12.52
CA LEU A 203 4.25 -13.14 12.61
C LEU A 203 3.76 -12.09 13.63
N THR A 204 4.69 -11.28 14.16
CA THR A 204 4.36 -10.17 15.06
C THR A 204 4.84 -8.84 14.48
N ILE A 205 4.05 -7.77 14.64
CA ILE A 205 4.49 -6.41 14.26
C ILE A 205 5.74 -6.03 15.09
N GLY A 206 6.77 -5.52 14.43
CA GLY A 206 8.09 -5.22 14.98
C GLY A 206 9.10 -6.38 14.88
N GLU A 207 8.66 -7.57 14.48
CA GLU A 207 9.54 -8.71 14.23
C GLU A 207 10.46 -8.43 13.03
N THR A 208 11.73 -8.81 13.15
CA THR A 208 12.68 -8.77 12.02
C THR A 208 12.68 -10.12 11.32
N VAL A 209 12.56 -10.10 9.99
CA VAL A 209 12.66 -11.28 9.13
C VAL A 209 13.92 -11.19 8.27
N ALA A 210 14.52 -12.34 7.98
CA ALA A 210 15.59 -12.48 7.01
C ALA A 210 15.04 -12.69 5.59
N MET A 211 15.86 -12.38 4.59
CA MET A 211 15.57 -12.73 3.21
C MET A 211 15.38 -14.24 3.08
N GLY A 212 14.25 -14.68 2.51
CA GLY A 212 13.93 -16.08 2.32
C GLY A 212 13.24 -16.77 3.49
N ASP A 213 12.95 -16.06 4.59
CA ASP A 213 12.08 -16.59 5.64
C ASP A 213 10.66 -16.82 5.08
N VAL A 214 9.98 -17.86 5.57
CA VAL A 214 8.60 -18.16 5.19
C VAL A 214 7.68 -17.22 5.95
N LEU A 215 6.97 -16.36 5.24
CA LEU A 215 6.01 -15.42 5.81
C LEU A 215 4.63 -16.03 6.01
N GLY A 216 4.35 -17.16 5.38
CA GLY A 216 3.05 -17.81 5.36
C GLY A 216 2.83 -18.52 4.03
N GLU A 217 1.58 -18.92 3.77
CA GLU A 217 1.23 -19.76 2.64
C GLU A 217 0.28 -19.06 1.67
N THR A 218 0.41 -19.43 0.40
CA THR A 218 -0.44 -18.95 -0.68
C THR A 218 -1.87 -19.39 -0.47
N GLY A 219 -2.78 -18.42 -0.49
CA GLY A 219 -4.21 -18.66 -0.44
C GLY A 219 -4.95 -17.87 -1.52
N ASN A 220 -6.18 -17.52 -1.21
CA ASN A 220 -7.01 -16.68 -2.05
C ASN A 220 -7.93 -15.74 -1.25
N THR A 221 -7.56 -15.43 0.01
CA THR A 221 -8.37 -14.57 0.88
C THR A 221 -8.59 -13.17 0.28
N GLY A 222 -9.66 -12.51 0.69
CA GLY A 222 -10.11 -11.23 0.17
C GLY A 222 -11.33 -11.34 -0.75
N LEU A 223 -11.80 -10.19 -1.22
CA LEU A 223 -13.05 -10.07 -1.98
C LEU A 223 -12.86 -10.25 -3.50
N LEU A 224 -13.80 -10.95 -4.12
CA LEU A 224 -13.93 -11.10 -5.57
C LEU A 224 -14.43 -9.81 -6.23
N GLY A 225 -14.09 -9.63 -7.51
CA GLY A 225 -14.60 -8.49 -8.29
C GLY A 225 -16.13 -8.44 -8.41
N CYS A 226 -16.83 -9.57 -8.35
CA CYS A 226 -18.29 -9.63 -8.31
C CYS A 226 -18.85 -9.11 -6.98
N GLU A 227 -18.23 -9.45 -5.85
CA GLU A 227 -18.60 -8.94 -4.51
C GLU A 227 -18.40 -7.43 -4.45
N LEU A 228 -17.27 -6.92 -4.95
CA LEU A 228 -17.00 -5.48 -5.03
C LEU A 228 -18.01 -4.72 -5.91
N LYS A 229 -18.68 -5.41 -6.83
CA LYS A 229 -19.72 -4.86 -7.70
C LYS A 229 -21.14 -5.09 -7.18
N ASN A 230 -21.29 -5.70 -6.00
CA ASN A 230 -22.57 -6.16 -5.46
C ASN A 230 -23.35 -7.02 -6.46
N ARG A 231 -22.65 -7.94 -7.14
CA ARG A 231 -23.24 -8.87 -8.12
C ARG A 231 -23.02 -10.32 -7.67
N PRO A 232 -23.97 -11.24 -7.96
CA PRO A 232 -23.79 -12.66 -7.66
C PRO A 232 -22.53 -13.22 -8.33
N CYS A 233 -21.67 -13.90 -7.56
CA CYS A 233 -20.44 -14.50 -8.08
C CYS A 233 -20.64 -15.80 -8.84
N ARG A 234 -21.84 -16.41 -8.79
CA ARG A 234 -22.23 -17.59 -9.58
C ARG A 234 -21.21 -18.74 -9.55
N GLY A 235 -20.71 -19.07 -8.36
CA GLY A 235 -19.74 -20.16 -8.16
C GLY A 235 -18.32 -19.84 -8.65
N ARG A 236 -18.02 -18.61 -9.07
CA ARG A 236 -16.65 -18.18 -9.34
C ARG A 236 -15.86 -18.15 -8.04
N SER A 237 -14.70 -18.78 -8.05
CA SER A 237 -13.69 -18.64 -7.00
C SER A 237 -12.49 -17.88 -7.55
N ARG A 238 -11.74 -17.22 -6.68
CA ARG A 238 -10.46 -16.64 -7.04
C ARG A 238 -9.45 -17.78 -7.10
N ARG A 239 -8.66 -17.83 -8.17
CA ARG A 239 -7.49 -18.71 -8.20
C ARG A 239 -6.52 -18.34 -7.07
N PRO A 240 -5.81 -19.31 -6.47
CA PRO A 240 -4.76 -18.98 -5.51
C PRO A 240 -3.60 -18.25 -6.19
N ALA A 241 -3.13 -17.19 -5.54
CA ALA A 241 -2.10 -16.30 -6.05
C ALA A 241 -1.54 -15.44 -4.92
N LEU A 242 -0.23 -15.24 -4.90
CA LEU A 242 0.33 -14.07 -4.23
C LEU A 242 0.09 -12.85 -5.12
N HIS A 243 -0.58 -11.84 -4.59
CA HIS A 243 -0.47 -10.49 -5.11
C HIS A 243 0.65 -9.79 -4.35
N PHE A 244 1.73 -9.50 -5.08
CA PHE A 244 2.95 -8.91 -4.55
C PHE A 244 3.10 -7.49 -5.08
N ASP A 245 3.25 -6.53 -4.18
CA ASP A 245 3.49 -5.16 -4.56
C ASP A 245 4.55 -4.48 -3.69
N ILE A 246 5.11 -3.38 -4.21
CA ILE A 246 6.13 -2.61 -3.51
C ILE A 246 5.77 -1.13 -3.58
N LEU A 247 5.82 -0.48 -2.43
CA LEU A 247 5.84 0.98 -2.31
C LEU A 247 7.23 1.45 -1.92
N TYR A 248 7.59 2.68 -2.27
CA TYR A 248 8.84 3.29 -1.82
C TYR A 248 8.65 4.73 -1.38
N SER A 249 9.56 5.17 -0.50
CA SER A 249 9.68 6.56 -0.09
C SER A 249 11.15 6.90 0.15
N GLY A 250 11.50 8.17 -0.02
CA GLY A 250 12.78 8.70 0.46
C GLY A 250 12.82 8.87 1.98
N ARG A 251 11.76 8.48 2.70
CA ARG A 251 11.53 8.80 4.10
C ARG A 251 11.13 7.56 4.92
N PRO A 252 11.56 7.46 6.18
CA PRO A 252 11.25 6.32 7.05
C PRO A 252 9.80 6.31 7.56
N GLU A 253 9.13 7.46 7.55
CA GLU A 253 7.81 7.62 8.13
C GLU A 253 6.73 6.98 7.24
N TYR A 254 5.76 6.38 7.90
CA TYR A 254 4.56 5.84 7.28
C TYR A 254 3.36 6.06 8.21
N TYR A 255 2.18 5.95 7.64
CA TYR A 255 0.93 6.00 8.36
C TYR A 255 0.12 4.73 8.09
N ASP A 256 -0.34 4.09 9.16
CA ASP A 256 -1.23 2.93 9.09
C ASP A 256 -2.66 3.38 9.36
N THR A 257 -3.58 3.09 8.43
CA THR A 257 -5.01 3.38 8.59
C THR A 257 -5.76 2.25 9.31
N GLY A 258 -5.07 1.22 9.79
CA GLY A 258 -5.64 -0.03 10.32
C GLY A 258 -6.11 -1.00 9.23
N SER A 259 -6.04 -0.60 7.96
CA SER A 259 -6.44 -1.44 6.81
C SER A 259 -5.55 -1.28 5.57
N VAL A 260 -4.67 -0.28 5.57
CA VAL A 260 -3.63 -0.08 4.56
C VAL A 260 -2.49 0.76 5.16
N LEU A 261 -1.26 0.36 4.86
CA LEU A 261 -0.07 1.12 5.22
C LEU A 261 0.33 2.04 4.07
N ILE A 262 0.59 3.30 4.40
CA ILE A 262 0.85 4.39 3.46
C ILE A 262 2.17 5.08 3.86
N PRO A 263 3.26 4.85 3.13
CA PRO A 263 4.50 5.61 3.33
C PRO A 263 4.28 7.10 3.11
N VAL A 264 4.90 7.93 3.93
CA VAL A 264 4.91 9.38 3.71
C VAL A 264 5.63 9.66 2.40
N ASP A 265 5.08 10.54 1.55
CA ASP A 265 5.59 10.80 0.21
C ASP A 265 5.79 9.52 -0.62
N GLY A 266 4.96 8.50 -0.38
CA GLY A 266 5.06 7.20 -1.01
C GLY A 266 4.72 7.19 -2.50
N TYR A 267 5.37 6.29 -3.22
CA TYR A 267 5.16 6.00 -4.65
C TYR A 267 5.00 4.49 -4.86
N TRP A 268 4.27 4.13 -5.92
CA TRP A 268 4.19 2.77 -6.40
C TRP A 268 5.45 2.39 -7.17
N MET A 269 5.96 1.17 -6.94
CA MET A 269 7.07 0.58 -7.68
C MET A 269 6.57 -0.65 -8.43
N ASP A 270 6.95 -0.77 -9.70
CA ASP A 270 6.84 -2.05 -10.42
C ASP A 270 7.72 -3.09 -9.71
N PRO A 271 7.19 -4.21 -9.20
CA PRO A 271 7.99 -5.17 -8.46
C PRO A 271 9.20 -5.73 -9.23
N ASN A 272 9.16 -5.74 -10.57
CA ASN A 272 10.33 -6.14 -11.37
C ASN A 272 11.46 -5.10 -11.28
N ALA A 273 11.17 -3.83 -11.02
CA ALA A 273 12.16 -2.78 -10.88
C ALA A 273 13.10 -3.01 -9.69
N LEU A 274 12.60 -3.63 -8.61
CA LEU A 274 13.39 -3.98 -7.43
C LEU A 274 14.65 -4.76 -7.83
N PHE A 275 14.48 -5.76 -8.69
CA PHE A 275 15.55 -6.69 -9.10
C PHE A 275 16.59 -6.07 -10.04
N ARG A 276 16.39 -4.82 -10.50
CA ARG A 276 17.45 -4.07 -11.19
C ARG A 276 18.54 -3.59 -10.22
N GLY A 277 18.26 -3.56 -8.92
CA GLY A 277 19.22 -3.22 -7.86
C GLY A 277 19.84 -1.82 -7.98
N SER A 278 19.25 -0.92 -8.76
CA SER A 278 19.80 0.40 -9.06
C SER A 278 18.71 1.42 -9.40
N MET A 279 19.00 2.69 -9.12
CA MET A 279 18.17 3.82 -9.56
C MET A 279 18.32 4.06 -11.07
N PRO A 280 17.30 4.62 -11.76
CA PRO A 280 15.98 4.98 -11.25
C PRO A 280 15.03 3.78 -11.09
N VAL A 281 14.13 3.87 -10.12
CA VAL A 281 13.03 2.90 -9.89
C VAL A 281 11.65 3.48 -10.21
N ASP A 282 11.57 4.76 -10.60
CA ASP A 282 10.30 5.41 -10.93
C ASP A 282 9.76 4.92 -12.27
N SER A 283 8.43 4.80 -12.35
CA SER A 283 7.78 4.16 -13.49
C SER A 283 7.89 4.93 -14.79
N GLU A 284 8.05 6.27 -14.77
CA GLU A 284 8.24 7.06 -16.00
C GLU A 284 9.61 6.80 -16.62
N SER A 285 10.68 6.81 -15.81
CA SER A 285 12.03 6.44 -16.26
C SER A 285 12.08 5.00 -16.77
N LEU A 286 11.43 4.07 -16.07
CA LEU A 286 11.40 2.67 -16.47
C LEU A 286 10.59 2.45 -17.75
N LYS A 287 9.48 3.17 -17.92
CA LYS A 287 8.69 3.18 -19.16
C LYS A 287 9.50 3.70 -20.35
N ALA A 288 10.36 4.69 -20.15
CA ALA A 288 11.20 5.26 -21.21
C ALA A 288 12.38 4.37 -21.66
N LEU A 289 12.65 3.25 -20.97
CA LEU A 289 13.68 2.30 -21.39
C LEU A 289 13.40 1.72 -22.78
N ALA A 290 14.46 1.44 -23.54
CA ALA A 290 14.36 0.68 -24.78
C ALA A 290 13.86 -0.76 -24.53
N GLU A 291 13.18 -1.36 -25.51
CA GLU A 291 12.58 -2.71 -25.40
C GLU A 291 13.59 -3.79 -24.96
N ASN A 292 14.82 -3.76 -25.48
CA ASN A 292 15.88 -4.70 -25.10
C ASN A 292 16.41 -4.51 -23.66
N ARG A 293 15.93 -3.49 -22.92
CA ARG A 293 16.27 -3.20 -21.52
C ARG A 293 15.10 -3.46 -20.57
N LYS A 294 13.97 -3.98 -21.07
CA LYS A 294 12.77 -4.29 -20.28
C LYS A 294 12.86 -5.63 -19.54
N GLY A 295 13.60 -6.59 -20.09
CA GLY A 295 13.89 -7.84 -19.39
C GLY A 295 14.77 -7.60 -18.17
N VAL A 296 14.32 -8.03 -16.99
CA VAL A 296 15.04 -7.90 -15.72
C VAL A 296 15.50 -9.27 -15.26
N SER A 297 16.81 -9.44 -15.08
CA SER A 297 17.34 -10.66 -14.47
C SER A 297 16.92 -10.71 -13.01
N ILE A 298 16.20 -11.76 -12.63
CA ILE A 298 15.65 -11.89 -11.29
C ILE A 298 16.59 -12.73 -10.42
N ALA A 299 16.90 -12.22 -9.23
CA ALA A 299 17.56 -12.98 -8.19
C ALA A 299 16.57 -13.92 -7.49
N TYR A 300 17.00 -15.13 -7.15
CA TYR A 300 16.11 -16.18 -6.67
C TYR A 300 16.77 -17.08 -5.62
N ARG A 301 15.92 -17.86 -4.94
CA ARG A 301 16.31 -18.99 -4.10
C ARG A 301 15.80 -20.28 -4.73
N LEU A 302 16.59 -21.35 -4.72
CA LEU A 302 16.11 -22.66 -5.18
C LEU A 302 15.32 -23.40 -4.10
N GLU A 303 14.42 -24.31 -4.49
CA GLU A 303 13.67 -25.19 -3.58
C GLU A 303 14.60 -26.01 -2.68
N GLU A 304 15.71 -26.50 -3.24
CA GLU A 304 16.76 -27.24 -2.51
C GLU A 304 17.65 -26.33 -1.63
N GLY A 305 17.44 -25.01 -1.69
CA GLY A 305 18.27 -24.01 -1.01
C GLY A 305 19.35 -23.40 -1.91
N GLY A 306 20.05 -22.41 -1.38
CA GLY A 306 20.99 -21.58 -2.15
C GLY A 306 20.29 -20.43 -2.87
N VAL A 307 21.03 -19.33 -3.02
CA VAL A 307 20.56 -18.08 -3.62
C VAL A 307 21.44 -17.69 -4.79
N TRP A 308 20.85 -17.05 -5.79
CA TRP A 308 21.58 -16.50 -6.93
C TRP A 308 21.10 -15.08 -7.24
N PRO A 309 22.02 -14.12 -7.46
CA PRO A 309 23.45 -14.19 -7.13
C PRO A 309 23.71 -14.46 -5.64
N VAL A 310 24.88 -14.99 -5.28
CA VAL A 310 25.20 -15.40 -3.89
C VAL A 310 25.16 -14.22 -2.91
N ASP A 311 25.49 -13.03 -3.40
CA ASP A 311 25.54 -11.77 -2.67
C ASP A 311 24.28 -10.91 -2.85
N THR A 312 23.21 -11.49 -3.41
CA THR A 312 21.95 -10.76 -3.59
C THR A 312 21.36 -10.31 -2.26
N LYS A 313 20.79 -9.11 -2.25
CA LYS A 313 20.02 -8.56 -1.13
C LYS A 313 18.54 -8.90 -1.21
N MET A 314 18.08 -9.41 -2.35
CA MET A 314 16.70 -9.71 -2.63
C MET A 314 16.52 -10.97 -3.47
N ILE A 315 15.39 -11.65 -3.30
CA ILE A 315 15.00 -12.83 -4.07
C ILE A 315 13.54 -12.75 -4.50
N TRP A 316 13.17 -13.54 -5.51
CA TRP A 316 11.78 -13.78 -5.89
C TRP A 316 10.97 -14.32 -4.70
N PRO A 317 9.70 -13.93 -4.51
CA PRO A 317 8.89 -14.30 -3.33
C PRO A 317 8.44 -15.77 -3.30
N TYR A 318 8.89 -16.57 -4.27
CA TYR A 318 8.74 -18.01 -4.31
C TYR A 318 10.08 -18.66 -4.64
N ALA A 319 10.27 -19.88 -4.13
CA ALA A 319 11.38 -20.71 -4.56
C ALA A 319 11.27 -21.07 -6.06
N CYS A 320 12.42 -21.19 -6.69
CA CYS A 320 12.61 -21.60 -8.07
C CYS A 320 13.19 -23.01 -8.13
N TRP A 321 13.16 -23.63 -9.32
CA TRP A 321 13.66 -24.98 -9.53
C TRP A 321 14.53 -25.05 -10.79
N GLN A 322 15.33 -26.10 -10.86
CA GLN A 322 16.06 -26.43 -12.08
C GLN A 322 15.13 -27.16 -13.05
N GLU A 323 15.24 -26.83 -14.34
CA GLU A 323 14.50 -27.51 -15.43
C GLU A 323 15.12 -28.85 -15.83
#